data_AF-A0A1G1D9H5-F1
#
_entry.id   AF-A0A1G1D9H5-F1
#
_cell.length_a   1.000
_cell.length_b   1.000
_cell.length_c   1.000
_cell.angle_alpha   90.00
_cell.angle_beta   90.00
_cell.angle_gamma   90.00
#
_symmetry.space_group_name_H-M   'P 1'
#
loop_
_entity.id
_entity.type
_entity.pdbx_description
1 polymer ?
#
loop_
_entity_poly.entity_id
_entity_poly.type
_entity_poly.pdbx_seq_one_letter_code
_entity_poly.pdbx_strand_id
1 'polypeptide(L)'
;MRGEIGKIDKVLDIKGEVCPYTFVRSKLALEDMESGQVLKVIVDHEPATKNVPRSMENEGNKVIDISKINDTDWQIIVKKG
;
A
#
# COMPACT_ATOMS: atom_id res chain seq x y z
N MET A 1 10.72 1.13 -21.46
CA MET A 1 10.21 2.05 -20.41
C MET A 1 9.85 1.23 -19.19
N ARG A 2 10.76 1.07 -18.22
CA ARG A 2 10.40 0.60 -16.87
C ARG A 2 9.98 1.85 -16.12
N GLY A 3 8.70 1.98 -15.79
CA GLY A 3 8.23 3.09 -14.98
C GLY A 3 9.04 3.12 -13.69
N GLU A 4 9.68 4.25 -13.42
CA GLU A 4 10.36 4.47 -12.15
C GLU A 4 9.29 4.47 -11.06
N ILE A 5 9.08 3.32 -10.44
CA ILE A 5 8.63 3.31 -9.06
C ILE A 5 9.72 4.09 -8.33
N GLY A 6 9.43 5.34 -7.97
CA GLY A 6 10.36 6.19 -7.24
C GLY A 6 10.88 5.46 -5.99
N LYS A 7 11.94 6.00 -5.39
CA LYS A 7 12.47 5.48 -4.12
C LYS A 7 11.31 5.17 -3.15
N ILE A 8 11.28 3.94 -2.62
CA ILE A 8 10.34 3.59 -1.55
C ILE A 8 10.83 4.26 -0.27
N ASP A 9 10.02 5.16 0.29
CA ASP A 9 10.36 5.92 1.50
C ASP A 9 10.02 5.15 2.78
N LYS A 10 8.96 4.33 2.74
CA LYS A 10 8.52 3.51 3.88
C LYS A 10 8.00 2.16 3.42
N VAL A 11 8.23 1.13 4.22
CA VAL A 11 7.67 -0.22 4.03
C VAL A 11 6.82 -0.55 5.25
N LEU A 12 5.59 -0.99 5.01
CA LEU A 12 4.66 -1.43 6.02
C LEU A 12 4.29 -2.90 5.76
N ASP A 13 4.73 -3.78 6.66
CA ASP A 13 4.31 -5.18 6.68
C ASP A 13 3.11 -5.32 7.63
N ILE A 14 1.96 -5.72 7.07
CA ILE A 14 0.71 -5.94 7.81
C ILE A 14 0.12 -7.31 7.47
N LYS A 15 0.99 -8.30 7.24
CA LYS A 15 0.59 -9.70 7.15
C LYS A 15 -0.09 -10.15 8.45
N GLY A 16 -1.07 -11.04 8.35
CA GLY A 16 -1.87 -11.55 9.46
C GLY A 16 -2.98 -10.60 9.93
N GLU A 17 -3.00 -9.36 9.45
CA GLU A 17 -4.07 -8.40 9.74
C GLU A 17 -5.25 -8.61 8.80
N VAL A 18 -6.46 -8.54 9.33
CA VAL A 18 -7.69 -8.61 8.55
C VAL A 18 -8.39 -7.26 8.51
N CYS A 19 -9.36 -7.08 7.62
CA CYS A 19 -10.15 -5.86 7.61
C CYS A 19 -10.88 -5.65 8.97
N PRO A 20 -10.96 -4.41 9.48
CA PRO A 20 -10.53 -3.16 8.85
C PRO A 20 -9.06 -2.76 9.14
N TYR A 21 -8.30 -3.53 9.91
CA TYR A 21 -6.96 -3.16 10.37
C TYR A 21 -5.95 -2.95 9.24
N THR A 22 -6.08 -3.69 8.15
CA THR A 22 -5.24 -3.51 6.95
C THR A 22 -5.33 -2.10 6.37
N PHE A 23 -6.54 -1.55 6.34
CA PHE A 23 -6.76 -0.17 5.93
C PHE A 23 -6.27 0.82 6.99
N VAL A 24 -6.68 0.64 8.25
CA VAL A 24 -6.34 1.57 9.35
C VAL A 24 -4.83 1.74 9.47
N ARG A 25 -4.05 0.64 9.49
CA ARG A 25 -2.59 0.69 9.60
C ARG A 25 -1.94 1.36 8.39
N SER A 26 -2.43 1.06 7.20
CA SER A 26 -1.90 1.67 5.97
C SER A 26 -2.20 3.17 5.90
N LYS A 27 -3.36 3.61 6.40
CA LYS A 27 -3.73 5.03 6.51
C LYS A 27 -2.83 5.76 7.50
N LEU A 28 -2.71 5.25 8.73
CA LEU A 28 -1.83 5.83 9.74
C LEU A 28 -0.39 5.95 9.24
N ALA A 29 0.10 4.93 8.53
CA ALA A 29 1.45 4.95 7.98
C ALA A 29 1.66 6.06 6.95
N LEU A 30 0.65 6.41 6.15
CA LEU A 30 0.66 7.53 5.19
C LEU A 30 0.43 8.89 5.86
N GLU A 31 -0.33 8.96 6.94
CA GLU A 31 -0.52 10.21 7.70
C GLU A 31 0.81 10.71 8.30
N ASP A 32 1.71 9.79 8.65
CA ASP A 32 3.07 10.09 9.10
C ASP A 32 4.05 10.44 7.96
N MET A 33 3.61 10.46 6.70
CA MET A 33 4.46 10.66 5.52
C MET A 33 4.20 12.01 4.85
N GLU A 34 5.24 12.54 4.21
CA GLU A 34 5.15 13.78 3.44
C GLU A 34 4.47 13.54 2.08
N SER A 35 3.76 14.55 1.56
CA SER A 35 3.16 14.48 0.22
C SER A 35 4.24 14.18 -0.82
N GLY A 36 3.93 13.25 -1.72
CA GLY A 36 4.85 12.77 -2.74
C GLY A 36 5.71 11.57 -2.35
N GLN A 37 5.80 11.21 -1.06
CA GLN A 37 6.52 10.02 -0.62
C GLN A 37 5.80 8.72 -1.00
N VAL A 38 6.56 7.63 -1.12
CA VAL A 38 6.05 6.31 -1.55
C VAL A 38 6.08 5.29 -0.42
N LEU A 39 4.91 4.74 -0.09
CA LEU A 39 4.70 3.64 0.85
C LEU A 39 4.55 2.32 0.08
N LYS A 40 5.30 1.30 0.49
CA LYS A 40 5.06 -0.10 0.10
C LYS A 40 4.33 -0.81 1.23
N VAL A 41 3.14 -1.34 0.96
CA VAL A 41 2.35 -2.14 1.89
C VAL A 41 2.43 -3.61 1.48
N ILE A 42 2.73 -4.51 2.43
CA ILE A 42 2.78 -5.95 2.22
C ILE A 42 1.61 -6.61 2.95
N VAL A 43 0.84 -7.42 2.24
CA VAL A 43 -0.34 -8.15 2.73
C VAL A 43 -0.28 -9.60 2.31
N ASP A 44 -0.94 -10.49 3.03
CA ASP A 44 -0.92 -11.95 2.83
C ASP A 44 -2.26 -12.53 2.34
N HIS A 45 -3.20 -11.68 1.94
CA HIS A 45 -4.52 -12.12 1.49
C HIS A 45 -5.03 -11.28 0.31
N GLU A 46 -5.57 -11.98 -0.69
CA GLU A 46 -6.06 -11.38 -1.94
C GLU A 46 -7.09 -10.25 -1.72
N PRO A 47 -8.06 -10.34 -0.78
CA PRO A 47 -9.03 -9.26 -0.58
C PRO A 47 -8.42 -7.90 -0.23
N ALA A 48 -7.26 -7.85 0.46
CA ALA A 48 -6.58 -6.59 0.76
C ALA A 48 -6.08 -5.89 -0.50
N THR A 49 -5.75 -6.63 -1.56
CA THR A 49 -5.32 -6.07 -2.86
C THR A 49 -6.42 -5.29 -3.57
N LYS A 50 -7.69 -5.43 -3.14
CA LYS A 50 -8.83 -4.67 -3.66
C LYS A 50 -9.25 -3.57 -2.69
N ASN A 51 -9.30 -3.90 -1.39
CA ASN A 51 -9.80 -2.99 -0.37
C ASN A 51 -8.81 -1.88 -0.01
N VAL A 52 -7.52 -2.21 0.18
CA VAL A 52 -6.51 -1.22 0.55
C VAL A 52 -6.35 -0.17 -0.55
N PRO A 53 -6.14 -0.53 -1.84
CA PRO A 53 -6.00 0.47 -2.91
C PRO A 53 -7.21 1.40 -3.02
N ARG A 54 -8.42 0.84 -3.01
CA ARG A 54 -9.66 1.62 -3.08
C ARG A 54 -9.75 2.63 -1.94
N SER A 55 -9.45 2.23 -0.72
CA SER A 55 -9.49 3.15 0.41
C SER A 55 -8.38 4.21 0.34
N MET A 56 -7.20 3.89 -0.20
CA MET A 56 -6.14 4.87 -0.42
C MET A 56 -6.51 5.93 -1.44
N GLU A 57 -7.14 5.53 -2.55
CA GLU A 57 -7.63 6.44 -3.58
C GLU A 57 -8.75 7.34 -3.05
N ASN A 58 -9.66 6.81 -2.24
CA ASN A 58 -10.72 7.58 -1.59
C ASN A 58 -10.17 8.67 -0.64
N GLU A 59 -8.99 8.44 -0.06
CA GLU A 59 -8.29 9.40 0.81
C GLU A 59 -7.40 10.37 0.00
N GLY A 60 -7.48 10.35 -1.34
CA GLY A 60 -6.72 11.24 -2.21
C GLY A 60 -5.28 10.79 -2.51
N ASN A 61 -4.90 9.58 -2.13
CA ASN A 61 -3.58 9.02 -2.44
C ASN A 61 -3.58 8.33 -3.80
N LYS A 62 -2.39 8.15 -4.38
CA LYS A 62 -2.24 7.53 -5.69
C LYS A 62 -1.65 6.12 -5.57
N VAL A 63 -2.40 5.11 -5.99
CA VAL A 63 -1.87 3.74 -6.11
C VAL A 63 -0.99 3.67 -7.37
N ILE A 64 0.27 3.25 -7.20
CA ILE A 64 1.26 3.16 -8.28
C ILE A 64 1.29 1.75 -8.87
N ASP A 65 1.31 0.74 -8.00
CA ASP A 65 1.47 -0.66 -8.41
C ASP A 65 0.78 -1.60 -7.40
N ILE A 66 0.27 -2.72 -7.91
CA ILE A 66 -0.22 -3.84 -7.12
C ILE A 66 0.32 -5.10 -7.77
N SER A 67 1.18 -5.83 -7.06
CA SER A 67 1.84 -7.01 -7.63
C SER A 67 2.02 -8.10 -6.59
N LYS A 68 2.05 -9.34 -7.08
CA LYS A 68 2.25 -10.53 -6.25
C LYS A 68 3.75 -10.69 -5.97
N ILE A 69 4.13 -10.89 -4.71
CA ILE A 69 5.52 -11.15 -4.29
C ILE A 69 5.83 -12.64 -4.38
N ASN A 70 4.93 -13.46 -3.84
CA ASN A 70 5.01 -14.93 -3.83
C ASN A 70 3.59 -15.51 -3.77
N ASP A 71 3.44 -16.82 -3.63
CA ASP A 71 2.12 -17.48 -3.69
C ASP A 71 1.06 -16.94 -2.73
N THR A 72 1.47 -16.42 -1.57
CA THR A 72 0.58 -15.88 -0.52
C THR A 72 0.61 -14.36 -0.42
N ASP A 73 1.77 -13.76 -0.68
CA ASP A 73 2.04 -12.36 -0.34
C ASP A 73 1.92 -11.43 -1.54
N TRP A 74 1.41 -10.24 -1.27
CA TRP A 74 1.20 -9.18 -2.23
C TRP A 74 1.84 -7.88 -1.74
N GLN A 75 2.29 -7.06 -2.67
CA GLN A 75 2.70 -5.69 -2.41
C GLN A 75 1.75 -4.70 -3.09
N ILE A 76 1.51 -3.60 -2.39
CA ILE A 76 0.75 -2.45 -2.88
C ILE A 76 1.64 -1.24 -2.70
N ILE A 77 1.94 -0.55 -3.80
CA ILE A 77 2.76 0.66 -3.80
C ILE A 77 1.84 1.87 -3.91
N VAL A 78 1.94 2.79 -2.95
CA VAL A 78 1.07 3.96 -2.83
C VAL A 78 1.94 5.19 -2.69
N LYS A 79 1.65 6.23 -3.48
CA LYS A 79 2.22 7.57 -3.32
C LYS A 79 1.26 8.44 -2.53
N LYS A 80 1.77 9.07 -1.48
CA LYS A 80 1.02 10.05 -0.69
C LYS A 80 0.62 11.22 -1.60
N GLY A 81 -0.68 11.52 -1.63
CA GLY A 81 -1.23 12.74 -2.24
C GLY A 81 -0.86 13.97 -1.44
#